data_AF-A0A936GLR9-F1
#
_entry.id   AF-A0A936GLR9-F1
#
_cell.length_a   1.000
_cell.length_b   1.000
_cell.length_c   1.000
_cell.angle_alpha   90.00
_cell.angle_beta   90.00
_cell.angle_gamma   90.00
#
_symmetry.space_group_name_H-M   'P 1'
#
loop_
_entity.id
_entity.type
_entity.pdbx_description
1 polymer ?
#
loop_
_entity_poly.entity_id
_entity_poly.type
_entity_poly.pdbx_seq_one_letter_code
_entity_poly.pdbx_strand_id
1 'polypeptide(L)'
;MSFSFSNQGETIFLLDSLKNTIDKVEYNTTEPWPTKANGLGYTLQLNFIDIDNNAETNWNAAQLHGSPGAANTIYSNDEANKNIVINEINYNSHENSNSGDWIEIFNKGTSAIDISGWVVKDASQNIYIVPDNTLITAGAYLVLVQSATQFQLIYPEISNVLNINFGLNSTADEVYLYDKFENLVDFVRFSSAPPWPITANGTGRTIILADINNDNNIAENWSASELLGSPGASNTTTGLIKNIPHFNTNVFPTVSSNTFSLNSEIECTVYLFSEIGVLLDVIECKHEATYNAKNLNNGVYFIYFVNDTFVKSHTILVKK
;
A
#
# COMPACT_ATOMS: atom_id res chain seq x y z
N MET A 1 -2.72 -35.17 -5.54
CA MET A 1 -3.60 -34.24 -6.28
C MET A 1 -3.36 -32.87 -5.69
N SER A 2 -3.01 -31.89 -6.51
CA SER A 2 -2.98 -30.49 -6.09
C SER A 2 -4.41 -29.98 -6.02
N PHE A 3 -4.81 -29.51 -4.84
CA PHE A 3 -6.06 -28.78 -4.66
C PHE A 3 -5.84 -27.36 -5.17
N SER A 4 -6.72 -26.86 -6.04
CA SER A 4 -6.64 -25.50 -6.58
C SER A 4 -8.05 -24.97 -6.80
N PHE A 5 -8.23 -23.68 -6.54
CA PHE A 5 -9.49 -23.00 -6.76
C PHE A 5 -9.62 -22.44 -8.19
N SER A 6 -10.85 -22.21 -8.65
CA SER A 6 -11.19 -21.64 -9.96
C SER A 6 -10.99 -20.13 -10.00
N ASN A 7 -10.31 -19.62 -11.03
CA ASN A 7 -10.15 -18.17 -11.26
C ASN A 7 -11.39 -17.49 -11.89
N GLN A 8 -12.51 -18.22 -12.01
CA GLN A 8 -13.78 -17.71 -12.55
C GLN A 8 -14.94 -17.80 -11.54
N GLY A 9 -14.63 -18.13 -10.28
CA GLY A 9 -15.64 -18.54 -9.30
C GLY A 9 -15.88 -20.05 -9.33
N GLU A 10 -16.32 -20.58 -8.20
CA GLU A 10 -16.83 -21.95 -8.03
C GLU A 10 -17.57 -22.08 -6.70
N THR A 11 -18.13 -23.26 -6.46
CA THR A 11 -18.73 -23.61 -5.17
C THR A 11 -17.76 -24.46 -4.34
N ILE A 12 -17.45 -23.98 -3.14
CA ILE A 12 -16.69 -24.71 -2.13
C ILE A 12 -17.70 -25.33 -1.16
N PHE A 13 -17.51 -26.62 -0.87
CA PHE A 13 -18.33 -27.36 0.10
C PHE A 13 -17.49 -27.81 1.28
N LEU A 14 -17.98 -27.54 2.49
CA LEU A 14 -17.54 -28.22 3.70
C LEU A 14 -18.48 -29.40 3.95
N LEU A 15 -17.93 -30.61 3.99
CA LEU A 15 -18.71 -31.83 4.16
C LEU A 15 -18.34 -32.55 5.46
N ASP A 16 -19.30 -33.23 6.07
CA ASP A 16 -19.02 -34.17 7.16
C ASP A 16 -18.45 -35.51 6.65
N SER A 17 -18.11 -36.43 7.56
CA SER A 17 -17.56 -37.75 7.21
C SER A 17 -18.54 -38.63 6.41
N LEU A 18 -19.84 -38.32 6.43
CA LEU A 18 -20.89 -39.02 5.70
C LEU A 18 -21.21 -38.34 4.35
N LYS A 19 -20.47 -37.27 4.00
CA LYS A 19 -20.65 -36.42 2.82
C LYS A 19 -21.91 -35.54 2.84
N ASN A 20 -22.50 -35.29 4.01
CA ASN A 20 -23.52 -34.26 4.13
C ASN A 20 -22.85 -32.88 4.11
N THR A 21 -23.50 -31.90 3.48
CA THR A 21 -23.01 -30.52 3.48
C THR A 21 -23.21 -29.91 4.87
N ILE A 22 -22.10 -29.50 5.48
CA ILE A 22 -22.07 -28.68 6.70
C ILE A 22 -22.21 -27.21 6.33
N ASP A 23 -21.47 -26.78 5.31
CA ASP A 23 -21.42 -25.40 4.87
C ASP A 23 -21.06 -25.33 3.38
N LYS A 24 -21.42 -24.23 2.70
CA LYS A 24 -21.07 -23.99 1.30
C LYS A 24 -20.90 -22.51 1.02
N VAL A 25 -19.98 -22.17 0.12
CA VAL A 25 -19.88 -20.82 -0.46
C VAL A 25 -19.77 -20.94 -1.97
N GLU A 26 -20.56 -20.15 -2.69
CA GLU A 26 -20.43 -19.94 -4.14
C GLU A 26 -19.81 -18.57 -4.39
N TYR A 27 -18.48 -18.52 -4.60
CA TYR A 27 -17.78 -17.26 -4.80
C TYR A 27 -17.67 -16.88 -6.28
N ASN A 28 -17.56 -15.58 -6.55
CA ASN A 28 -17.32 -15.02 -7.89
C ASN A 28 -16.09 -14.09 -7.87
N THR A 29 -15.62 -13.71 -9.06
CA THR A 29 -14.51 -12.77 -9.27
C THR A 29 -14.96 -11.39 -9.78
N THR A 30 -16.27 -11.16 -9.82
CA THR A 30 -16.91 -9.92 -10.28
C THR A 30 -17.87 -9.38 -9.24
N GLU A 31 -18.16 -8.08 -9.32
CA GLU A 31 -19.14 -7.40 -8.44
C GLU A 31 -20.48 -8.17 -8.40
N PRO A 32 -21.12 -8.28 -7.22
CA PRO A 32 -20.80 -7.60 -5.96
C PRO A 32 -19.75 -8.31 -5.07
N TRP A 33 -19.06 -9.34 -5.56
CA TRP A 33 -17.91 -9.91 -4.83
C TRP A 33 -16.70 -8.96 -4.84
N PRO A 34 -15.84 -8.99 -3.80
CA PRO A 34 -14.65 -8.16 -3.73
C PRO A 34 -13.65 -8.45 -4.87
N THR A 35 -13.65 -7.59 -5.88
CA THR A 35 -12.81 -7.76 -7.09
C THR A 35 -11.30 -7.69 -6.81
N LYS A 36 -10.88 -7.01 -5.73
CA LYS A 36 -9.45 -6.95 -5.33
C LYS A 36 -8.87 -8.34 -5.01
N ALA A 37 -9.69 -9.28 -4.55
CA ALA A 37 -9.24 -10.65 -4.26
C ALA A 37 -8.99 -11.49 -5.53
N ASN A 38 -9.28 -10.97 -6.72
CA ASN A 38 -9.05 -11.65 -7.98
C ASN A 38 -7.66 -11.33 -8.58
N GLY A 39 -6.60 -11.79 -7.91
CA GLY A 39 -5.24 -11.79 -8.47
C GLY A 39 -4.36 -10.60 -8.13
N LEU A 40 -4.81 -9.70 -7.24
CA LEU A 40 -3.99 -8.59 -6.74
C LEU A 40 -3.31 -8.91 -5.38
N GLY A 41 -3.26 -10.20 -5.01
CA GLY A 41 -2.66 -10.67 -3.76
C GLY A 41 -3.54 -10.57 -2.51
N TYR A 42 -4.69 -9.89 -2.59
CA TYR A 42 -5.75 -9.89 -1.57
C TYR A 42 -6.45 -11.25 -1.53
N THR A 43 -7.11 -11.57 -0.42
CA THR A 43 -7.88 -12.82 -0.27
C THR A 43 -9.33 -12.51 0.10
N LEU A 44 -10.26 -13.42 -0.21
CA LEU A 44 -11.65 -13.29 0.25
C LEU A 44 -11.73 -13.64 1.74
N GLN A 45 -12.38 -12.80 2.54
CA GLN A 45 -12.72 -13.07 3.93
C GLN A 45 -14.18 -12.70 4.25
N LEU A 46 -14.75 -13.37 5.26
CA LEU A 46 -16.05 -13.01 5.83
C LEU A 46 -15.93 -11.81 6.78
N ASN A 47 -16.88 -10.89 6.69
CA ASN A 47 -17.02 -9.76 7.61
C ASN A 47 -17.67 -10.21 8.94
N PHE A 48 -18.74 -11.00 8.85
CA PHE A 48 -19.49 -11.50 10.01
C PHE A 48 -19.71 -13.01 9.91
N ILE A 49 -19.28 -13.74 10.94
CA ILE A 49 -19.34 -15.21 10.98
C ILE A 49 -20.77 -15.76 11.11
N ASP A 50 -21.71 -14.94 11.60
CA ASP A 50 -23.10 -15.33 11.83
C ASP A 50 -24.03 -15.04 10.63
N ILE A 51 -23.48 -14.46 9.55
CA ILE A 51 -24.22 -14.17 8.31
C ILE A 51 -23.89 -15.26 7.28
N ASP A 52 -24.89 -15.64 6.48
CA ASP A 52 -24.75 -16.61 5.39
C ASP A 52 -23.55 -16.25 4.49
N ASN A 53 -22.61 -17.18 4.35
CA ASN A 53 -21.43 -17.03 3.50
C ASN A 53 -21.77 -17.08 1.99
N ASN A 54 -23.01 -17.35 1.61
CA ASN A 54 -23.50 -17.12 0.25
C ASN A 54 -23.99 -15.68 0.01
N ALA A 55 -24.04 -14.85 1.06
CA ALA A 55 -24.31 -13.42 0.91
C ALA A 55 -23.04 -12.70 0.46
N GLU A 56 -23.00 -12.28 -0.80
CA GLU A 56 -21.85 -11.62 -1.45
C GLU A 56 -21.40 -10.36 -0.68
N THR A 57 -22.35 -9.64 -0.07
CA THR A 57 -22.13 -8.45 0.76
C THR A 57 -21.49 -8.74 2.12
N ASN A 58 -21.46 -10.00 2.55
CA ASN A 58 -20.75 -10.42 3.75
C ASN A 58 -19.27 -10.71 3.49
N TRP A 59 -18.81 -10.59 2.25
CA TRP A 59 -17.41 -10.78 1.90
C TRP A 59 -16.69 -9.46 1.68
N ASN A 60 -15.41 -9.43 2.04
CA ASN A 60 -14.50 -8.34 1.73
C ASN A 60 -13.16 -8.91 1.23
N ALA A 61 -12.41 -8.10 0.48
CA ALA A 61 -11.02 -8.37 0.19
C ALA A 61 -10.21 -8.07 1.45
N ALA A 62 -9.72 -9.12 2.11
CA ALA A 62 -8.76 -9.02 3.20
C ALA A 62 -7.44 -8.42 2.72
N GLN A 63 -6.58 -8.04 3.67
CA GLN A 63 -5.21 -7.61 3.39
C GLN A 63 -4.45 -8.59 2.48
N LEU A 64 -3.37 -8.12 1.82
CA LEU A 64 -2.49 -8.99 1.02
C LEU A 64 -2.06 -10.22 1.84
N HIS A 65 -2.16 -11.41 1.23
CA HIS A 65 -1.96 -12.74 1.83
C HIS A 65 -3.01 -13.22 2.86
N GLY A 66 -4.00 -12.39 3.20
CA GLY A 66 -5.08 -12.75 4.11
C GLY A 66 -4.66 -12.95 5.56
N SER A 67 -5.54 -13.57 6.35
CA SER A 67 -5.34 -13.89 7.77
C SER A 67 -5.36 -15.41 8.07
N PRO A 68 -4.65 -16.27 7.30
CA PRO A 68 -4.73 -17.72 7.49
C PRO A 68 -4.29 -18.12 8.91
N GLY A 69 -5.15 -18.82 9.64
CA GLY A 69 -4.91 -19.24 11.02
C GLY A 69 -5.11 -18.15 12.08
N ALA A 70 -5.50 -16.94 11.68
CA ALA A 70 -5.86 -15.82 12.55
C ALA A 70 -7.33 -15.42 12.32
N ALA A 71 -7.87 -14.56 13.19
CA ALA A 71 -9.19 -13.98 12.98
C ALA A 71 -9.20 -13.06 11.74
N ASN A 72 -10.33 -13.00 11.04
CA ASN A 72 -10.52 -12.08 9.92
C ASN A 72 -10.45 -10.62 10.42
N THR A 73 -9.93 -9.74 9.57
CA THR A 73 -9.85 -8.32 9.91
C THR A 73 -11.17 -7.64 9.62
N ILE A 74 -11.85 -7.08 10.62
CA ILE A 74 -13.10 -6.35 10.39
C ILE A 74 -12.76 -4.92 9.97
N TYR A 75 -13.29 -4.44 8.86
CA TYR A 75 -13.11 -3.06 8.39
C TYR A 75 -14.16 -2.13 9.01
N SER A 76 -13.79 -0.89 9.28
CA SER A 76 -14.72 0.11 9.81
C SER A 76 -15.81 0.40 8.76
N ASN A 77 -17.07 0.22 9.16
CA ASN A 77 -18.24 0.53 8.33
C ASN A 77 -18.70 1.98 8.49
N ASP A 78 -18.02 2.77 9.33
CA ASP A 78 -18.29 4.19 9.49
C ASP A 78 -17.61 4.98 8.37
N GLU A 79 -18.41 5.51 7.44
CA GLU A 79 -17.94 6.34 6.32
C GLU A 79 -17.21 7.60 6.78
N ALA A 80 -17.49 8.10 8.00
CA ALA A 80 -16.72 9.21 8.56
C ALA A 80 -15.28 8.77 8.85
N ASN A 81 -15.10 7.62 9.51
CA ASN A 81 -13.77 7.11 9.88
C ASN A 81 -12.88 6.87 8.66
N LYS A 82 -13.47 6.42 7.54
CA LYS A 82 -12.75 6.24 6.24
C LYS A 82 -12.16 7.54 5.66
N ASN A 83 -12.47 8.70 6.25
CA ASN A 83 -11.82 9.96 5.89
C ASN A 83 -10.51 10.22 6.64
N ILE A 84 -10.19 9.44 7.68
CA ILE A 84 -8.85 9.45 8.26
C ILE A 84 -7.97 8.53 7.42
N VAL A 85 -6.97 9.11 6.77
CA VAL A 85 -6.01 8.40 5.93
C VAL A 85 -4.59 8.58 6.44
N ILE A 86 -3.76 7.55 6.31
CA ILE A 86 -2.32 7.68 6.50
C ILE A 86 -1.77 8.51 5.33
N ASN A 87 -1.15 9.65 5.60
CA ASN A 87 -0.86 10.66 4.60
C ASN A 87 0.62 10.75 4.23
N GLU A 88 1.50 10.59 5.22
CA GLU A 88 2.94 10.75 5.07
C GLU A 88 3.68 9.91 6.12
N ILE A 89 4.83 9.33 5.76
CA ILE A 89 5.61 8.48 6.66
C ILE A 89 7.09 8.81 6.53
N ASN A 90 7.72 9.11 7.66
CA ASN A 90 9.16 9.12 7.82
C ASN A 90 9.59 7.88 8.60
N TYR A 91 10.25 6.95 7.93
CA TYR A 91 10.71 5.67 8.49
C TYR A 91 12.23 5.57 8.58
N ASN A 92 12.95 6.58 8.09
CA ASN A 92 14.39 6.71 8.23
C ASN A 92 14.84 8.15 7.92
N SER A 93 14.99 8.97 8.96
CA SER A 93 15.46 10.36 8.80
C SER A 93 16.90 10.43 8.28
N HIS A 94 17.26 11.57 7.67
CA HIS A 94 18.66 11.88 7.41
C HIS A 94 19.44 12.07 8.72
N GLU A 95 20.71 11.65 8.74
CA GLU A 95 21.57 11.72 9.93
C GLU A 95 21.70 13.14 10.52
N ASN A 96 21.77 14.16 9.66
CA ASN A 96 21.95 15.56 10.06
C ASN A 96 20.64 16.30 10.39
N SER A 97 19.49 15.65 10.21
CA SER A 97 18.17 16.22 10.50
C SER A 97 17.24 15.13 11.04
N ASN A 98 17.73 14.41 12.05
CA ASN A 98 17.06 13.26 12.61
C ASN A 98 15.87 13.69 13.50
N SER A 99 14.66 13.59 12.94
CA SER A 99 13.39 13.82 13.63
C SER A 99 12.85 12.61 14.38
N GLY A 100 13.50 11.45 14.25
CA GLY A 100 12.93 10.15 14.60
C GLY A 100 11.84 9.73 13.62
N ASP A 101 11.29 8.53 13.81
CA ASP A 101 10.22 8.04 12.94
C ASP A 101 8.90 8.75 13.27
N TRP A 102 8.09 8.95 12.24
CA TRP A 102 6.76 9.52 12.41
C TRP A 102 5.82 9.14 11.28
N ILE A 103 4.53 9.13 11.61
CA ILE A 103 3.42 8.84 10.71
C ILE A 103 2.46 10.02 10.81
N GLU A 104 2.09 10.60 9.68
CA GLU A 104 1.03 11.59 9.64
C GLU A 104 -0.29 10.96 9.19
N ILE A 105 -1.36 11.33 9.87
CA ILE A 105 -2.72 11.03 9.46
C ILE A 105 -3.48 12.31 9.14
N PHE A 106 -4.34 12.25 8.12
CA PHE A 106 -5.07 13.41 7.60
C PHE A 106 -6.57 13.13 7.60
N ASN A 107 -7.36 14.09 8.07
CA ASN A 107 -8.81 14.07 7.90
C ASN A 107 -9.21 14.74 6.59
N LYS A 108 -9.42 13.94 5.55
CA LYS A 108 -9.88 14.41 4.24
C LYS A 108 -11.38 14.76 4.16
N GLY A 109 -12.10 14.55 5.26
CA GLY A 109 -13.53 14.78 5.36
C GLY A 109 -13.86 16.26 5.58
N THR A 110 -15.16 16.53 5.68
CA THR A 110 -15.71 17.89 5.87
C THR A 110 -16.16 18.16 7.30
N SER A 111 -16.03 17.18 8.21
CA SER A 111 -16.38 17.28 9.62
C SER A 111 -15.22 16.82 10.51
N ALA A 112 -15.20 17.29 11.76
CA ALA A 112 -14.26 16.77 12.75
C ALA A 112 -14.58 15.30 13.08
N ILE A 113 -13.53 14.51 13.30
CA ILE A 113 -13.62 13.10 13.68
C ILE A 113 -12.95 12.94 15.04
N ASP A 114 -13.68 12.34 15.98
CA ASP A 114 -13.15 11.96 17.28
C ASP A 114 -12.44 10.61 17.15
N ILE A 115 -11.12 10.64 17.35
CA ILE A 115 -10.27 9.46 17.29
C ILE A 115 -9.87 8.95 18.68
N SER A 116 -10.54 9.42 19.73
CA SER A 116 -10.32 8.92 21.10
C SER A 116 -10.48 7.40 21.16
N GLY A 117 -9.51 6.72 21.76
CA GLY A 117 -9.48 5.27 21.89
C GLY A 117 -9.15 4.51 20.60
N TRP A 118 -8.87 5.20 19.49
CA TRP A 118 -8.32 4.53 18.29
C TRP A 118 -6.97 3.91 18.61
N VAL A 119 -6.60 2.90 17.83
CA VAL A 119 -5.38 2.12 18.04
C VAL A 119 -4.47 2.21 16.82
N VAL A 120 -3.21 2.55 17.07
CA VAL A 120 -2.13 2.53 16.07
C VAL A 120 -1.26 1.31 16.34
N LYS A 121 -0.97 0.52 15.30
CA LYS A 121 -0.07 -0.64 15.39
C LYS A 121 0.94 -0.67 14.25
N ASP A 122 2.07 -1.32 14.49
CA ASP A 122 3.05 -1.68 13.45
C ASP A 122 3.10 -3.19 13.20
N ALA A 123 3.98 -3.65 12.28
CA ALA A 123 4.15 -5.08 12.03
C ALA A 123 4.71 -5.84 13.24
N SER A 124 5.44 -5.14 14.13
CA SER A 124 6.00 -5.71 15.36
C SER A 124 4.98 -5.83 16.50
N GLN A 125 3.71 -5.49 16.24
CA GLN A 125 2.62 -5.50 17.22
C GLN A 125 2.84 -4.52 18.39
N ASN A 126 3.61 -3.45 18.17
CA ASN A 126 3.58 -2.30 19.08
C ASN A 126 2.17 -1.70 19.03
N ILE A 127 1.68 -1.22 20.18
CA ILE A 127 0.31 -0.71 20.31
C ILE A 127 0.36 0.67 20.96
N TYR A 128 -0.28 1.65 20.32
CA TYR A 128 -0.58 2.94 20.92
C TYR A 128 -2.09 3.19 20.89
N ILE A 129 -2.65 3.56 22.05
CA ILE A 129 -4.06 3.92 22.18
C ILE A 129 -4.15 5.45 22.24
N VAL A 130 -4.93 6.03 21.34
CA VAL A 130 -5.12 7.48 21.25
C VAL A 130 -5.86 7.99 22.50
N PRO A 131 -5.35 9.02 23.19
CA PRO A 131 -5.97 9.56 24.40
C PRO A 131 -7.38 10.10 24.20
N ASP A 132 -8.15 10.15 25.28
CA ASP A 132 -9.47 10.77 25.30
C ASP A 132 -9.42 12.25 24.88
N ASN A 133 -10.51 12.70 24.23
CA ASN A 133 -10.69 14.06 23.71
C ASN A 133 -9.72 14.43 22.58
N THR A 134 -9.30 13.44 21.78
CA THR A 134 -8.49 13.69 20.59
C THR A 134 -9.39 13.80 19.36
N LEU A 135 -9.48 15.01 18.80
CA LEU A 135 -10.23 15.26 17.57
C LEU A 135 -9.30 15.73 16.45
N ILE A 136 -9.56 15.24 15.24
CA ILE A 136 -8.97 15.79 14.02
C ILE A 136 -10.06 16.56 13.29
N THR A 137 -9.93 17.89 13.23
CA THR A 137 -10.87 18.74 12.50
C THR A 137 -10.81 18.48 10.99
N ALA A 138 -11.86 18.86 10.26
CA ALA A 138 -11.88 18.75 8.81
C ALA A 138 -10.65 19.42 8.18
N GLY A 139 -9.94 18.70 7.30
CA GLY A 139 -8.75 19.20 6.63
C GLY A 139 -7.53 19.40 7.52
N ALA A 140 -7.51 18.84 8.74
CA ALA A 140 -6.36 18.90 9.63
C ALA A 140 -5.53 17.61 9.61
N TYR A 141 -4.27 17.77 9.99
CA TYR A 141 -3.25 16.72 10.09
C TYR A 141 -2.94 16.45 11.56
N LEU A 142 -2.63 15.20 11.89
CA LEU A 142 -2.09 14.79 13.19
C LEU A 142 -0.84 13.95 12.97
N VAL A 143 0.24 14.28 13.67
CA VAL A 143 1.52 13.56 13.52
C VAL A 143 1.76 12.65 14.72
N LEU A 144 1.91 11.36 14.46
CA LEU A 144 2.24 10.32 15.42
C LEU A 144 3.77 10.14 15.40
N VAL A 145 4.45 10.45 16.50
CA VAL A 145 5.92 10.56 16.54
C VAL A 145 6.53 9.55 17.50
N GLN A 146 7.65 8.93 17.11
CA GLN A 146 8.43 8.04 17.98
C GLN A 146 8.92 8.79 19.23
N SER A 147 9.36 10.04 19.04
CA SER A 147 9.92 10.88 20.09
C SER A 147 9.57 12.34 19.82
N ALA A 148 8.61 12.88 20.58
CA ALA A 148 8.20 14.27 20.48
C ALA A 148 9.39 15.23 20.65
N THR A 149 10.31 14.92 21.56
CA THR A 149 11.53 15.72 21.77
C THR A 149 12.40 15.79 20.52
N GLN A 150 12.66 14.66 19.84
CA GLN A 150 13.47 14.66 18.62
C GLN A 150 12.73 15.32 17.45
N PHE A 151 11.44 15.03 17.32
CA PHE A 151 10.61 15.62 16.29
C PHE A 151 10.57 17.15 16.39
N GLN A 152 10.35 17.71 17.58
CA GLN A 152 10.30 19.17 17.77
C GLN A 152 11.64 19.88 17.57
N LEU A 153 12.78 19.17 17.65
CA LEU A 153 14.08 19.78 17.29
C LEU A 153 14.16 20.12 15.81
N ILE A 154 13.46 19.36 14.95
CA ILE A 154 13.42 19.57 13.51
C ILE A 154 12.20 20.41 13.11
N TYR A 155 11.05 20.20 13.76
CA TYR A 155 9.77 20.86 13.45
C TYR A 155 9.18 21.59 14.68
N PRO A 156 9.79 22.70 15.13
CA PRO A 156 9.39 23.39 16.37
C PRO A 156 7.97 23.99 16.32
N GLU A 157 7.46 24.29 15.13
CA GLU A 157 6.16 24.93 14.92
C GLU A 157 4.98 23.94 14.90
N ILE A 158 5.25 22.63 14.77
CA ILE A 158 4.21 21.59 14.70
C ILE A 158 3.89 21.15 16.11
N SER A 159 2.68 21.47 16.56
CA SER A 159 2.21 21.17 17.92
C SER A 159 1.16 20.06 17.98
N ASN A 160 0.50 19.74 16.86
CA ASN A 160 -0.49 18.67 16.80
C ASN A 160 0.21 17.30 16.66
N VAL A 161 0.82 16.86 17.75
CA VAL A 161 1.64 15.64 17.80
C VAL A 161 1.17 14.70 18.91
N LEU A 162 1.19 13.39 18.65
CA LEU A 162 1.06 12.34 19.66
C LEU A 162 2.33 11.51 19.73
N ASN A 163 2.91 11.39 20.93
CA ASN A 163 4.13 10.65 21.14
C ASN A 163 3.82 9.15 21.34
N ILE A 164 4.02 8.35 20.28
CA ILE A 164 3.66 6.91 20.26
C ILE A 164 4.72 5.99 20.86
N ASN A 165 5.96 6.49 21.05
CA ASN A 165 7.07 5.79 21.72
C ASN A 165 7.55 4.49 21.05
N PHE A 166 7.19 4.25 19.79
CA PHE A 166 7.80 3.21 18.96
C PHE A 166 8.19 3.78 17.59
N GLY A 167 9.19 3.18 16.97
CA GLY A 167 9.68 3.55 15.64
C GLY A 167 9.26 2.53 14.59
N LEU A 168 9.71 2.76 13.36
CA LEU A 168 9.44 1.92 12.20
C LEU A 168 10.72 1.25 11.72
N ASN A 169 10.58 0.12 11.05
CA ASN A 169 11.70 -0.57 10.42
C ASN A 169 12.12 0.13 9.13
N SER A 170 13.40 0.49 9.02
CA SER A 170 13.93 1.25 7.89
C SER A 170 13.96 0.48 6.55
N THR A 171 13.75 -0.84 6.56
CA THR A 171 13.73 -1.69 5.36
C THR A 171 12.31 -1.96 4.88
N ALA A 172 11.40 -2.35 5.77
CA ALA A 172 10.00 -2.54 5.48
C ALA A 172 9.20 -2.60 6.77
N ASP A 173 8.04 -1.95 6.81
CA ASP A 173 7.13 -2.00 7.94
C ASP A 173 5.69 -1.84 7.47
N GLU A 174 4.78 -1.99 8.43
CA GLU A 174 3.36 -1.85 8.25
C GLU A 174 2.83 -0.87 9.31
N VAL A 175 1.81 -0.10 8.96
CA VAL A 175 1.11 0.77 9.91
C VAL A 175 -0.37 0.51 9.77
N TYR A 176 -1.02 0.25 10.90
CA TYR A 176 -2.44 -0.04 10.99
C TYR A 176 -3.13 0.99 11.89
N LEU A 177 -4.26 1.53 11.43
CA LEU A 177 -5.16 2.37 12.20
C LEU A 177 -6.47 1.63 12.44
N TYR A 178 -6.80 1.38 13.69
CA TYR A 178 -8.08 0.81 14.10
C TYR A 178 -8.92 1.86 14.82
N ASP A 179 -10.23 1.82 14.64
CA ASP A 179 -11.14 2.60 15.47
C ASP A 179 -11.21 2.01 16.89
N LYS A 180 -11.93 2.70 17.79
CA LYS A 180 -12.09 2.29 19.20
C LYS A 180 -12.81 0.95 19.41
N PHE A 181 -13.40 0.38 18.36
CA PHE A 181 -14.04 -0.92 18.37
C PHE A 181 -13.19 -2.00 17.69
N GLU A 182 -11.90 -1.70 17.44
CA GLU A 182 -10.93 -2.56 16.76
C GLU A 182 -11.27 -2.86 15.29
N ASN A 183 -12.11 -2.05 14.64
CA ASN A 183 -12.28 -2.16 13.19
C ASN A 183 -11.17 -1.41 12.47
N LEU A 184 -10.58 -2.03 11.45
CA LEU A 184 -9.54 -1.44 10.63
C LEU A 184 -10.11 -0.25 9.82
N VAL A 185 -9.53 0.93 10.04
CA VAL A 185 -9.89 2.16 9.34
C VAL A 185 -9.01 2.33 8.10
N ASP A 186 -7.69 2.27 8.29
CA ASP A 186 -6.72 2.41 7.20
C ASP A 186 -5.43 1.66 7.56
N PHE A 187 -4.66 1.29 6.54
CA PHE A 187 -3.34 0.69 6.72
C PHE A 187 -2.45 0.89 5.49
N VAL A 188 -1.16 0.77 5.72
CA VAL A 188 -0.12 0.82 4.68
C VAL A 188 0.96 -0.19 4.99
N ARG A 189 1.49 -0.84 3.96
CA ARG A 189 2.66 -1.71 4.03
C ARG A 189 3.73 -1.18 3.09
N PHE A 190 4.75 -0.56 3.62
CA PHE A 190 5.77 0.11 2.81
C PHE A 190 7.11 -0.63 2.85
N SER A 191 7.99 -0.31 1.90
CA SER A 191 9.38 -0.77 1.95
C SER A 191 10.33 0.31 1.45
N SER A 192 11.61 0.14 1.75
CA SER A 192 12.68 0.97 1.20
C SER A 192 13.16 0.49 -0.19
N ALA A 193 12.42 -0.41 -0.82
CA ALA A 193 12.72 -0.99 -2.13
C ALA A 193 11.56 -0.76 -3.12
N PRO A 194 11.83 -0.75 -4.43
CA PRO A 194 10.80 -0.63 -5.43
C PRO A 194 9.73 -1.71 -5.30
N PRO A 195 8.45 -1.39 -5.58
CA PRO A 195 7.97 -0.18 -6.24
C PRO A 195 7.78 1.06 -5.34
N TRP A 196 8.17 1.02 -4.07
CA TRP A 196 8.08 2.18 -3.19
C TRP A 196 9.15 3.25 -3.48
N PRO A 197 8.93 4.53 -3.10
CA PRO A 197 9.90 5.60 -3.32
C PRO A 197 11.19 5.39 -2.50
N ILE A 198 12.25 4.93 -3.16
CA ILE A 198 13.52 4.57 -2.50
C ILE A 198 14.28 5.78 -1.92
N THR A 199 14.04 6.98 -2.46
CA THR A 199 14.71 8.19 -2.00
C THR A 199 14.20 8.68 -0.65
N ALA A 200 13.17 8.08 -0.06
CA ALA A 200 12.74 8.37 1.32
C ALA A 200 13.57 7.64 2.40
N ASN A 201 14.52 6.79 2.01
CA ASN A 201 15.30 6.01 2.97
C ASN A 201 16.58 6.73 3.40
N GLY A 202 16.54 7.53 4.47
CA GLY A 202 17.73 8.14 5.08
C GLY A 202 18.29 9.35 4.32
N THR A 203 17.61 9.85 3.29
CA THR A 203 18.05 11.03 2.52
C THR A 203 17.44 12.34 3.04
N GLY A 204 16.51 12.24 3.99
CA GLY A 204 15.78 13.38 4.55
C GLY A 204 14.46 13.66 3.84
N ARG A 205 14.09 12.84 2.85
CA ARG A 205 12.72 12.79 2.30
C ARG A 205 11.90 11.75 3.04
N THR A 206 10.58 11.87 2.92
CA THR A 206 9.56 10.93 3.42
C THR A 206 8.81 10.33 2.24
N ILE A 207 7.98 9.32 2.49
CA ILE A 207 6.98 8.89 1.52
C ILE A 207 5.66 9.62 1.79
N ILE A 208 5.08 10.19 0.76
CA ILE A 208 3.81 10.95 0.77
C ILE A 208 2.79 10.28 -0.12
N LEU A 209 1.54 10.25 0.33
CA LEU A 209 0.41 9.81 -0.49
C LEU A 209 0.10 10.88 -1.54
N ALA A 210 0.13 10.52 -2.83
CA ALA A 210 0.00 11.47 -3.93
C ALA A 210 -1.45 11.96 -4.15
N ASP A 211 -2.43 11.10 -3.86
CA ASP A 211 -3.85 11.43 -3.84
C ASP A 211 -4.50 10.79 -2.63
N ILE A 212 -5.09 11.61 -1.78
CA ILE A 212 -5.78 11.24 -0.54
C ILE A 212 -6.95 10.26 -0.71
N ASN A 213 -7.40 10.00 -1.94
CA ASN A 213 -8.47 9.05 -2.23
C ASN A 213 -7.96 7.71 -2.79
N ASN A 214 -6.67 7.61 -3.03
CA ASN A 214 -6.06 6.40 -3.55
C ASN A 214 -5.78 5.39 -2.43
N ASP A 215 -5.63 4.12 -2.81
CA ASP A 215 -5.37 3.04 -1.86
C ASP A 215 -3.93 3.11 -1.34
N ASN A 216 -3.80 3.30 -0.03
CA ASN A 216 -2.54 3.36 0.69
C ASN A 216 -1.66 2.10 0.54
N ASN A 217 -2.23 0.96 0.14
CA ASN A 217 -1.49 -0.30 -0.01
C ASN A 217 -0.93 -0.54 -1.41
N ILE A 218 -1.07 0.43 -2.31
CA ILE A 218 -0.49 0.38 -3.64
C ILE A 218 0.68 1.36 -3.68
N ALA A 219 1.89 0.85 -3.88
CA ALA A 219 3.12 1.63 -3.83
C ALA A 219 3.13 2.80 -4.82
N GLU A 220 2.51 2.64 -6.00
CA GLU A 220 2.43 3.69 -7.02
C GLU A 220 1.57 4.89 -6.61
N ASN A 221 0.78 4.77 -5.55
CA ASN A 221 0.05 5.89 -4.97
C ASN A 221 0.94 6.74 -4.06
N TRP A 222 2.16 6.30 -3.77
CA TRP A 222 3.14 6.99 -2.95
C TRP A 222 4.23 7.64 -3.79
N SER A 223 4.74 8.76 -3.31
CA SER A 223 5.84 9.50 -3.92
C SER A 223 6.82 9.95 -2.85
N ALA A 224 8.05 10.29 -3.23
CA ALA A 224 8.98 10.93 -2.31
C ALA A 224 8.60 12.41 -2.15
N SER A 225 8.61 12.89 -0.91
CA SER A 225 8.39 14.30 -0.57
C SER A 225 9.56 15.20 -1.02
N GLU A 226 9.41 16.51 -0.83
CA GLU A 226 10.57 17.40 -0.71
C GLU A 226 11.43 17.09 0.54
N LEU A 227 12.63 17.69 0.64
CA LEU A 227 13.46 17.51 1.84
C LEU A 227 12.71 17.96 3.10
N LEU A 228 12.84 17.18 4.16
CA LEU A 228 12.15 17.29 5.45
C LEU A 228 10.64 17.02 5.40
N GLY A 229 10.11 16.50 4.30
CA GLY A 229 8.69 16.14 4.24
C GLY A 229 7.74 17.34 4.26
N SER A 230 6.48 17.07 4.55
CA SER A 230 5.40 18.04 4.67
C SER A 230 4.56 17.90 5.96
N PRO A 231 5.13 17.53 7.13
CA PRO A 231 4.33 17.31 8.31
C PRO A 231 3.54 18.57 8.71
N GLY A 232 2.28 18.37 9.10
CA GLY A 232 1.31 19.39 9.44
C GLY A 232 0.75 20.16 8.23
N ALA A 233 1.07 19.77 7.00
CA ALA A 233 0.75 20.53 5.79
C ALA A 233 0.36 19.62 4.61
N SER A 234 -0.11 20.24 3.52
CA SER A 234 -0.43 19.49 2.31
C SER A 234 0.82 18.93 1.64
N ASN A 235 0.73 17.68 1.18
CA ASN A 235 1.82 16.97 0.52
C ASN A 235 2.35 17.76 -0.68
N THR A 236 3.66 18.01 -0.68
CA THR A 236 4.36 18.61 -1.81
C THR A 236 5.37 17.63 -2.37
N THR A 237 5.15 17.22 -3.62
CA THR A 237 6.12 16.43 -4.39
C THR A 237 7.24 17.32 -4.89
N THR A 238 8.38 16.71 -5.21
CA THR A 238 9.41 17.40 -5.98
C THR A 238 8.83 18.04 -7.24
N GLY A 239 9.10 19.33 -7.48
CA GLY A 239 8.65 20.05 -8.68
C GLY A 239 9.20 19.48 -10.02
N LEU A 240 9.86 18.33 -9.98
CA LEU A 240 10.51 17.63 -11.08
C LEU A 240 9.53 16.73 -11.88
N ILE A 241 8.28 16.57 -11.43
CA ILE A 241 7.22 15.86 -12.18
C ILE A 241 6.86 16.58 -13.51
N LYS A 242 7.30 17.83 -13.73
CA LYS A 242 7.10 18.49 -15.04
C LYS A 242 7.84 17.85 -16.22
N ASN A 243 8.77 16.94 -15.95
CA ASN A 243 9.42 16.10 -16.96
C ASN A 243 9.12 14.61 -16.72
N ILE A 244 7.87 14.23 -16.44
CA ILE A 244 7.48 12.82 -16.68
C ILE A 244 7.74 12.57 -18.16
N PRO A 245 8.65 11.64 -18.53
CA PRO A 245 8.84 11.36 -19.94
C PRO A 245 7.51 10.91 -20.53
N HIS A 246 7.11 11.55 -21.63
CA HIS A 246 6.04 11.05 -22.47
C HIS A 246 6.59 9.82 -23.18
N PHE A 247 6.31 8.64 -22.64
CA PHE A 247 6.80 7.40 -23.23
C PHE A 247 5.94 7.05 -24.45
N ASN A 248 6.57 7.00 -25.62
CA ASN A 248 5.99 6.36 -26.78
C ASN A 248 5.81 4.87 -26.45
N THR A 249 4.56 4.47 -26.20
CA THR A 249 4.13 3.12 -25.85
C THR A 249 4.23 2.16 -27.03
N ASN A 250 5.42 2.03 -27.62
CA ASN A 250 5.73 0.92 -28.51
C ASN A 250 6.33 -0.25 -27.72
N VAL A 251 5.77 -0.56 -26.54
CA VAL A 251 5.95 -1.85 -25.90
C VAL A 251 4.99 -2.83 -26.59
N PHE A 252 5.25 -3.10 -27.87
CA PHE A 252 4.58 -4.16 -28.60
C PHE A 252 5.58 -5.32 -28.72
N PRO A 253 5.30 -6.51 -28.16
CA PRO A 253 5.95 -7.69 -28.70
C PRO A 253 5.36 -7.90 -30.10
N THR A 254 6.03 -7.41 -31.14
CA THR A 254 5.98 -8.13 -32.41
C THR A 254 6.64 -9.48 -32.13
N VAL A 255 5.82 -10.52 -32.13
CA VAL A 255 6.03 -11.90 -31.66
C VAL A 255 7.16 -12.67 -32.36
N SER A 256 8.11 -11.99 -33.01
CA SER A 256 9.24 -12.59 -33.71
C SER A 256 10.59 -12.46 -32.98
N SER A 257 10.78 -11.49 -32.07
CA SER A 257 12.13 -11.20 -31.54
C SER A 257 12.43 -11.68 -30.11
N ASN A 258 11.43 -12.08 -29.30
CA ASN A 258 11.60 -12.30 -27.85
C ASN A 258 12.18 -11.08 -27.09
N THR A 259 12.09 -9.87 -27.63
CA THR A 259 12.63 -8.66 -27.01
C THR A 259 11.58 -7.56 -26.93
N PHE A 260 11.69 -6.69 -25.94
CA PHE A 260 10.98 -5.40 -25.90
C PHE A 260 11.94 -4.27 -25.55
N SER A 261 11.70 -3.09 -26.13
CA SER A 261 12.49 -1.89 -25.87
C SER A 261 11.91 -1.09 -24.70
N LEU A 262 12.80 -0.61 -23.85
CA LEU A 262 12.58 0.20 -22.67
C LEU A 262 13.24 1.55 -22.95
N ASN A 263 12.48 2.50 -23.45
CA ASN A 263 12.99 3.84 -23.76
C ASN A 263 12.64 4.76 -22.60
N SER A 264 13.56 5.64 -22.19
CA SER A 264 13.30 6.68 -21.18
C SER A 264 14.18 7.87 -21.46
N GLU A 265 13.61 9.08 -21.56
CA GLU A 265 14.39 10.30 -21.79
C GLU A 265 15.29 10.68 -20.60
N ILE A 266 15.14 9.99 -19.46
CA ILE A 266 15.88 10.21 -18.21
C ILE A 266 16.48 8.88 -17.76
N GLU A 267 17.69 8.91 -17.20
CA GLU A 267 18.30 7.73 -16.57
C GLU A 267 17.38 7.15 -15.50
N CYS A 268 17.20 5.83 -15.56
CA CYS A 268 16.35 5.10 -14.65
C CYS A 268 16.86 3.68 -14.45
N THR A 269 16.34 3.02 -13.42
CA THR A 269 16.46 1.58 -13.22
C THR A 269 15.10 0.93 -13.45
N VAL A 270 15.07 -0.13 -14.24
CA VAL A 270 13.86 -0.86 -14.57
C VAL A 270 13.84 -2.16 -13.78
N TYR A 271 12.80 -2.35 -12.97
CA TYR A 271 12.55 -3.55 -12.18
C TYR A 271 11.46 -4.36 -12.86
N LEU A 272 11.73 -5.62 -13.15
CA LEU A 272 10.76 -6.56 -13.73
C LEU A 272 10.25 -7.51 -12.66
N PHE A 273 8.95 -7.56 -12.45
CA PHE A 273 8.29 -8.45 -11.49
C PHE A 273 7.34 -9.43 -12.19
N SER A 274 7.19 -10.60 -11.60
CA SER A 274 6.14 -11.55 -11.96
C SER A 274 4.74 -11.04 -11.56
N GLU A 275 3.70 -11.71 -12.04
CA GLU A 275 2.30 -11.47 -11.64
C GLU A 275 2.04 -11.60 -10.12
N ILE A 276 2.91 -12.29 -9.39
CA ILE A 276 2.84 -12.45 -7.92
C ILE A 276 3.84 -11.56 -7.17
N GLY A 277 4.44 -10.56 -7.83
CA GLY A 277 5.32 -9.57 -7.20
C GLY A 277 6.75 -10.06 -6.90
N VAL A 278 7.18 -11.18 -7.50
CA VAL A 278 8.58 -11.64 -7.36
C VAL A 278 9.47 -10.85 -8.32
N LEU A 279 10.53 -10.22 -7.81
CA LEU A 279 11.54 -9.55 -8.63
C LEU A 279 12.27 -10.58 -9.49
N LEU A 280 12.21 -10.40 -10.82
CA LEU A 280 12.81 -11.28 -11.82
C LEU A 280 14.10 -10.71 -12.38
N ASP A 281 14.15 -9.40 -12.60
CA ASP A 281 15.32 -8.75 -13.21
C ASP A 281 15.41 -7.25 -12.88
N VAL A 282 16.61 -6.70 -13.01
CA VAL A 282 16.92 -5.27 -12.81
C VAL A 282 17.80 -4.78 -13.96
N ILE A 283 17.35 -3.74 -14.66
CA ILE A 283 17.96 -3.27 -15.91
C ILE A 283 18.25 -1.77 -15.78
N GLU A 284 19.50 -1.35 -15.98
CA GLU A 284 19.79 0.08 -16.13
C GLU A 284 19.25 0.60 -17.47
N CYS A 285 18.50 1.68 -17.44
CA CYS A 285 17.99 2.38 -18.60
C CYS A 285 18.76 3.70 -18.77
N LYS A 286 19.57 3.79 -19.83
CA LYS A 286 20.27 5.02 -20.24
C LYS A 286 19.76 5.43 -21.60
N HIS A 287 18.68 6.21 -21.64
CA HIS A 287 17.98 6.64 -22.87
C HIS A 287 17.18 5.54 -23.59
N GLU A 288 17.80 4.40 -23.85
CA GLU A 288 17.18 3.20 -24.44
C GLU A 288 17.84 1.94 -23.85
N ALA A 289 17.02 0.97 -23.47
CA ALA A 289 17.42 -0.37 -23.06
C ALA A 289 16.58 -1.40 -23.80
N THR A 290 17.13 -2.59 -24.04
CA THR A 290 16.37 -3.71 -24.63
C THR A 290 16.38 -4.87 -23.66
N TYR A 291 15.21 -5.42 -23.35
CA TYR A 291 15.08 -6.63 -22.55
C TYR A 291 14.89 -7.86 -23.43
N ASN A 292 15.55 -8.96 -23.08
CA ASN A 292 15.36 -10.26 -23.73
C ASN A 292 14.42 -11.14 -22.91
N ALA A 293 13.15 -11.19 -23.32
CA ALA A 293 12.08 -11.97 -22.71
C ALA A 293 12.14 -13.48 -23.03
N LYS A 294 13.23 -13.99 -23.63
CA LYS A 294 13.36 -15.43 -23.94
C LYS A 294 13.19 -16.33 -22.72
N ASN A 295 13.54 -15.87 -21.52
CA ASN A 295 13.41 -16.65 -20.29
C ASN A 295 12.06 -16.46 -19.56
N LEU A 296 11.20 -15.54 -20.03
CA LEU A 296 9.87 -15.35 -19.46
C LEU A 296 8.89 -16.38 -20.01
N ASN A 297 7.99 -16.88 -19.16
CA ASN A 297 6.90 -17.75 -19.61
C ASN A 297 5.73 -16.93 -20.14
N ASN A 298 4.71 -17.61 -20.69
CA ASN A 298 3.46 -16.94 -21.03
C ASN A 298 2.81 -16.46 -19.74
N GLY A 299 2.47 -15.17 -19.66
CA GLY A 299 1.95 -14.58 -18.44
C GLY A 299 1.99 -13.06 -18.43
N VAL A 300 1.51 -12.50 -17.33
CA VAL A 300 1.51 -11.07 -17.06
C VAL A 300 2.75 -10.71 -16.23
N TYR A 301 3.37 -9.59 -16.56
CA TYR A 301 4.52 -9.08 -15.82
C TYR A 301 4.36 -7.58 -15.58
N PHE A 302 4.91 -7.11 -14.46
CA PHE A 302 4.90 -5.71 -14.09
C PHE A 302 6.31 -5.14 -14.22
N ILE A 303 6.42 -4.02 -14.92
CA ILE A 303 7.67 -3.30 -15.10
C ILE A 303 7.57 -1.99 -14.32
N TYR A 304 8.56 -1.68 -13.49
CA TYR A 304 8.68 -0.41 -12.79
C TYR A 304 9.92 0.33 -13.25
N PHE A 305 9.73 1.52 -13.78
CA PHE A 305 10.78 2.48 -14.08
C PHE A 305 10.95 3.35 -12.85
N VAL A 306 12.13 3.30 -12.25
CA VAL A 306 12.43 3.98 -10.99
C VAL A 306 13.63 4.88 -11.20
N ASN A 307 13.53 6.12 -10.76
CA ASN A 307 14.68 6.96 -10.53
C ASN A 307 14.51 7.73 -9.22
N ASP A 308 15.41 8.67 -8.93
CA ASP A 308 15.40 9.43 -7.68
C ASP A 308 14.13 10.29 -7.47
N THR A 309 13.35 10.50 -8.54
CA THR A 309 12.26 11.48 -8.62
C THR A 309 10.91 10.87 -9.00
N PHE A 310 10.86 9.65 -9.51
CA PHE A 310 9.61 9.00 -9.91
C PHE A 310 9.69 7.47 -9.83
N VAL A 311 8.51 6.88 -9.66
CA VAL A 311 8.23 5.47 -9.98
C VAL A 311 7.09 5.45 -10.99
N LYS A 312 7.25 4.71 -12.09
CA LYS A 312 6.19 4.52 -13.09
C LYS A 312 6.08 3.06 -13.46
N SER A 313 4.87 2.52 -13.40
CA SER A 313 4.63 1.12 -13.75
C SER A 313 4.05 0.95 -15.16
N HIS A 314 4.31 -0.22 -15.75
CA HIS A 314 3.67 -0.68 -16.98
C HIS A 314 3.44 -2.18 -16.90
N THR A 315 2.29 -2.63 -17.40
CA THR A 315 1.99 -4.07 -17.49
C THR A 315 2.35 -4.58 -18.87
N ILE A 316 3.06 -5.70 -18.94
CA ILE A 316 3.33 -6.40 -20.20
C ILE A 316 2.69 -7.78 -20.20
N LEU A 317 2.25 -8.21 -21.37
CA LEU A 317 1.79 -9.57 -21.62
C LEU A 317 2.82 -10.29 -22.50
N VAL A 318 3.37 -11.40 -21.99
CA VAL A 318 4.25 -12.27 -22.77
C VAL A 318 3.42 -13.43 -23.32
N LYS A 319 3.48 -13.63 -24.64
CA LYS A 319 2.83 -14.75 -25.33
C LYS A 319 3.80 -15.34 -26.35
N LYS A 320 4.25 -16.56 -26.09
CA LYS A 320 5.01 -17.45 -26.97
C LYS A 320 4.08 -18.47 -27.61
#